data_AF-A0A968MQC7-F1
#
_entry.id   AF-A0A968MQC7-F1
#
_cell.length_a   1.000
_cell.length_b   1.000
_cell.length_c   1.000
_cell.angle_alpha   90.00
_cell.angle_beta   90.00
_cell.angle_gamma   90.00
#
_symmetry.space_group_name_H-M   'P 1'
#
loop_
_entity.id
_entity.type
_entity.pdbx_description
1 polymer ?
#
loop_
_entity_poly.entity_id
_entity_poly.type
_entity_poly.pdbx_seq_one_letter_code
_entity_poly.pdbx_strand_id
1 'polypeptide(L)'
;MPANFTGEYFGHSPIITCNCRVSRASKKRKYLNGRINYTLDLSAPYETLVKDYKENTQRNIEKSQKHNCSIKDCGVAEFLEFSNSHLEGLNSYNFQIFSRLIAETSERKLARIEKAVDANGEILSVACFLVWNMRIFYLAGASSPKGKQVSSMFLVFDKLIRDFASTGYLIDFEGSMIPGVARFFSGFGAKSFYYYHLKKYLFFYR
;
A
#
# COMPACT_ATOMS: atom_id res chain seq x y z
N MET A 1 -0.94 7.42 -41.88
CA MET A 1 -0.86 5.94 -41.90
C MET A 1 0.34 5.54 -42.74
N PRO A 2 1.03 4.41 -42.47
CA PRO A 2 1.14 3.61 -41.23
C PRO A 2 2.60 3.65 -40.68
N ALA A 3 2.85 3.57 -39.37
CA ALA A 3 2.90 2.38 -38.50
C ALA A 3 3.99 1.37 -38.92
N ASN A 4 4.98 1.18 -38.03
CA ASN A 4 5.64 -0.10 -37.80
C ASN A 4 6.14 -0.11 -36.34
N PHE A 5 5.23 -0.47 -35.44
CA PHE A 5 5.56 -0.95 -34.10
C PHE A 5 5.60 -2.48 -34.19
N THR A 6 6.80 -3.03 -34.29
CA THR A 6 7.04 -4.45 -34.00
C THR A 6 7.14 -4.57 -32.50
N GLY A 7 6.17 -5.25 -31.89
CA GLY A 7 6.06 -5.41 -30.46
C GLY A 7 7.06 -6.41 -29.89
N GLU A 8 7.50 -6.13 -28.66
CA GLU A 8 7.69 -7.10 -27.59
C GLU A 8 7.21 -6.42 -26.31
N TYR A 9 6.00 -6.78 -25.86
CA TYR A 9 5.45 -6.31 -24.60
C TYR A 9 6.09 -7.11 -23.46
N PHE A 10 7.14 -6.54 -22.87
CA PHE A 10 7.57 -6.94 -21.52
C PHE A 10 6.91 -5.99 -20.52
N GLY A 11 5.95 -6.54 -19.76
CA GLY A 11 5.23 -5.85 -18.70
C GLY A 11 6.19 -5.42 -17.58
N HIS A 12 6.78 -4.24 -17.75
CA HIS A 12 7.46 -3.53 -16.69
C HIS A 12 6.70 -2.25 -16.39
N SER A 13 6.30 -2.15 -15.12
CA SER A 13 5.76 -0.95 -14.48
C SER A 13 6.45 0.31 -15.03
N PRO A 14 5.73 1.44 -15.22
CA PRO A 14 6.36 2.72 -15.52
C PRO A 14 7.01 3.27 -14.25
N ILE A 15 7.96 2.53 -13.67
CA ILE A 15 9.07 3.17 -13.00
C ILE A 15 9.75 3.90 -14.14
N ILE A 16 9.80 5.24 -14.06
CA ILE A 16 10.58 6.10 -14.94
C ILE A 16 11.91 5.38 -15.23
N THR A 17 12.00 4.75 -16.40
CA THR A 17 13.23 4.13 -16.86
C THR A 17 14.04 5.30 -17.32
N CYS A 18 14.75 5.91 -16.38
CA CYS A 18 15.72 6.93 -16.68
C CYS A 18 16.83 6.20 -17.42
N ASN A 19 16.72 6.17 -18.76
CA ASN A 19 17.78 5.75 -19.67
C ASN A 19 18.93 6.78 -19.55
N CYS A 20 19.63 6.73 -18.42
CA CYS A 20 20.88 7.43 -18.24
C CYS A 20 21.90 6.75 -19.15
N ARG A 21 22.01 7.22 -20.39
CA ARG A 21 23.20 7.03 -21.22
C ARG A 21 24.38 7.52 -20.39
N VAL A 22 25.20 6.60 -19.90
CA VAL A 22 26.39 6.93 -19.11
C VAL A 22 27.42 7.49 -20.09
N SER A 23 27.38 8.81 -20.33
CA SER A 23 28.52 9.49 -20.94
C SER A 23 29.69 9.44 -19.94
N ARG A 24 30.86 9.05 -20.44
CA ARG A 24 32.11 9.00 -19.68
C ARG A 24 32.53 10.42 -19.29
N ALA A 25 31.96 10.97 -18.22
CA ALA A 25 32.49 12.17 -17.59
C ALA A 25 32.10 12.24 -16.11
N SER A 26 33.12 12.39 -15.26
CA SER A 26 33.13 12.51 -13.80
C SER A 26 32.99 11.20 -12.98
N LYS A 27 34.10 10.83 -12.32
CA LYS A 27 34.15 9.82 -11.23
C LYS A 27 33.27 10.29 -10.06
N LYS A 28 31.97 10.00 -10.09
CA LYS A 28 31.07 10.16 -8.95
C LYS A 28 30.74 8.78 -8.40
N ARG A 29 31.03 8.51 -7.12
CA ARG A 29 30.66 7.26 -6.43
C ARG A 29 29.13 7.14 -6.39
N LYS A 30 28.59 6.20 -7.17
CA LYS A 30 27.18 5.80 -7.13
C LYS A 30 27.08 4.59 -6.20
N TYR A 31 26.21 4.64 -5.21
CA TYR A 31 25.92 3.50 -4.33
C TYR A 31 24.61 2.87 -4.79
N LEU A 32 24.65 1.57 -5.09
CA LEU A 32 23.47 0.74 -5.34
C LEU A 32 23.10 0.10 -4.01
N ASN A 33 21.97 0.51 -3.43
CA ASN A 33 21.43 -0.14 -2.25
C ASN A 33 20.25 -1.01 -2.69
N GLY A 34 20.36 -2.32 -2.46
CA GLY A 34 19.24 -3.24 -2.64
C GLY A 34 18.15 -2.94 -1.63
N ARG A 35 16.90 -2.87 -2.09
CA ARG A 35 15.71 -2.75 -1.26
C ARG A 35 14.76 -3.90 -1.57
N ILE A 36 14.01 -4.29 -0.55
CA ILE A 36 12.97 -5.32 -0.66
C ILE A 36 11.62 -4.61 -0.69
N ASN A 37 10.78 -4.98 -1.65
CA ASN A 37 9.37 -4.64 -1.66
C ASN A 37 8.54 -5.93 -1.56
N TYR A 38 7.27 -5.80 -1.17
CA TYR A 38 6.30 -6.88 -1.17
C TYR A 38 5.17 -6.53 -2.12
N THR A 39 4.72 -7.51 -2.89
CA THR A 39 3.53 -7.38 -3.73
C THR A 39 2.65 -8.61 -3.62
N LEU A 40 1.34 -8.41 -3.77
CA LEU A 40 0.35 -9.47 -3.82
C LEU A 40 -0.42 -9.40 -5.14
N ASP A 41 -0.32 -10.44 -5.95
CA ASP A 41 -1.03 -10.58 -7.21
C ASP A 41 -2.47 -11.08 -6.95
N LEU A 42 -3.45 -10.34 -7.46
CA LEU A 42 -4.88 -10.62 -7.29
C LEU A 42 -5.51 -11.21 -8.57
N SER A 43 -4.70 -11.83 -9.44
CA SER A 43 -5.18 -12.55 -10.62
C SER A 43 -5.97 -13.82 -10.28
N ALA A 44 -5.72 -14.43 -9.13
CA ALA A 44 -6.40 -15.65 -8.71
C ALA A 44 -7.78 -15.37 -8.03
N PRO A 45 -8.69 -16.35 -8.02
CA PRO A 45 -9.89 -16.32 -7.19
C PRO A 45 -9.58 -16.17 -5.70
N TYR A 46 -10.48 -15.53 -4.97
CA TYR A 46 -10.30 -15.24 -3.54
C TYR A 46 -10.06 -16.53 -2.72
N GLU A 47 -10.77 -17.61 -3.03
CA GLU A 47 -10.66 -18.91 -2.37
C GLU A 47 -9.26 -19.53 -2.55
N THR A 48 -8.56 -19.17 -3.62
CA THR A 48 -7.16 -19.58 -3.84
C THR A 48 -6.21 -18.69 -3.05
N LEU A 49 -6.41 -17.36 -3.10
CA LEU A 49 -5.57 -16.38 -2.40
C LEU A 49 -5.54 -16.62 -0.89
N VAL A 50 -6.69 -16.92 -0.28
CA VAL A 50 -6.79 -17.17 1.18
C VAL A 50 -6.00 -18.40 1.64
N LYS A 51 -5.81 -19.40 0.76
CA LYS A 51 -5.00 -20.58 1.09
C LYS A 51 -3.52 -20.25 1.31
N ASP A 52 -3.06 -19.16 0.70
CA ASP A 52 -1.69 -18.66 0.87
C ASP A 52 -1.55 -17.75 2.11
N TYR A 53 -2.64 -17.45 2.81
CA TYR A 53 -2.56 -16.70 4.05
C TYR A 53 -1.88 -17.53 5.14
N LYS A 54 -1.02 -16.89 5.93
CA LYS A 54 -0.44 -17.52 7.12
C LYS A 54 -1.51 -17.72 8.18
N GLU A 55 -1.37 -18.78 8.98
CA GLU A 55 -2.28 -19.12 10.08
C GLU A 55 -2.54 -17.93 11.03
N ASN A 56 -1.50 -17.15 11.36
CA ASN A 56 -1.66 -15.94 12.18
C ASN A 56 -2.58 -14.89 11.53
N THR A 57 -2.49 -14.72 10.21
CA THR A 57 -3.36 -13.78 9.47
C THR A 57 -4.81 -14.25 9.51
N GLN A 58 -5.05 -15.53 9.21
CA GLN A 58 -6.39 -16.13 9.28
C GLN A 58 -7.00 -15.98 10.68
N ARG A 59 -6.24 -16.32 11.74
CA ARG A 59 -6.68 -16.14 13.14
C ARG A 59 -7.04 -14.70 13.49
N ASN A 60 -6.29 -13.72 12.96
CA ASN A 60 -6.55 -12.30 13.22
C ASN A 60 -7.78 -11.78 12.47
N ILE A 61 -8.02 -12.27 11.25
CA ILE A 61 -9.25 -11.98 10.48
C ILE A 61 -10.46 -12.54 11.25
N GLU A 62 -10.41 -13.81 11.65
CA GLU A 62 -11.47 -14.45 12.45
C GLU A 62 -11.71 -13.73 13.78
N LYS A 63 -10.63 -13.28 14.44
CA LYS A 63 -10.73 -12.52 15.69
C LYS A 63 -11.55 -11.25 15.48
N SER A 64 -11.28 -10.50 14.42
CA SER A 64 -12.02 -9.28 14.11
C SER A 64 -13.49 -9.58 13.79
N GLN A 65 -13.76 -10.63 13.03
CA GLN A 65 -15.13 -11.08 12.71
C GLN A 65 -15.91 -11.49 13.96
N LYS A 66 -15.29 -12.24 14.89
CA LYS A 66 -15.90 -12.64 16.18
C LYS A 66 -16.28 -11.46 17.07
N HIS A 67 -15.63 -10.31 16.89
CA HIS A 67 -15.97 -9.06 17.58
C HIS A 67 -16.99 -8.21 16.79
N ASN A 68 -17.68 -8.80 15.81
CA ASN A 68 -18.68 -8.14 14.96
C ASN A 68 -18.14 -6.89 14.25
N CYS A 69 -16.86 -6.90 13.86
CA CYS A 69 -16.31 -5.83 13.05
C CYS A 69 -16.89 -5.91 11.63
N SER A 70 -17.24 -4.75 11.07
CA SER A 70 -17.70 -4.62 9.68
C SER A 70 -16.91 -3.55 8.93
N ILE A 71 -16.74 -3.72 7.62
CA ILE A 71 -16.03 -2.77 6.77
C ILE A 71 -17.04 -1.90 6.03
N LYS A 72 -16.80 -0.59 6.05
CA LYS A 72 -17.63 0.42 5.38
C LYS A 72 -16.74 1.39 4.62
N ASP A 73 -17.32 2.10 3.66
CA ASP A 73 -16.64 3.23 3.03
C ASP A 73 -16.42 4.35 4.05
N CYS A 74 -15.31 5.06 3.92
CA CYS A 74 -14.92 6.15 4.80
C CYS A 74 -14.78 7.45 4.02
N GLY A 75 -15.37 8.52 4.53
CA GLY A 75 -15.19 9.85 3.93
C GLY A 75 -13.78 10.40 4.21
N VAL A 76 -13.29 11.28 3.34
CA VAL A 76 -11.98 11.94 3.52
C VAL A 76 -11.90 12.65 4.87
N ALA A 77 -12.95 13.38 5.28
CA ALA A 77 -12.96 14.09 6.55
C ALA A 77 -12.84 13.15 7.76
N GLU A 78 -13.63 12.08 7.78
CA GLU A 78 -13.58 11.06 8.85
C GLU A 78 -12.19 10.39 8.91
N PHE A 79 -11.62 10.05 7.74
CA PHE A 79 -10.31 9.44 7.65
C PHE A 79 -9.23 10.35 8.22
N LEU A 80 -9.25 11.64 7.88
CA LEU A 80 -8.27 12.61 8.36
C LEU A 80 -8.41 12.87 9.85
N GLU A 81 -9.64 13.01 10.36
CA GLU A 81 -9.90 13.16 11.79
C GLU A 81 -9.36 11.97 12.58
N PHE A 82 -9.73 10.75 12.17
CA PHE A 82 -9.28 9.54 12.84
C PHE A 82 -7.76 9.37 12.78
N SER A 83 -7.16 9.68 11.61
CA SER A 83 -5.70 9.59 11.41
C SER A 83 -4.96 10.61 12.27
N ASN A 84 -5.47 11.83 12.43
CA ASN A 84 -4.85 12.84 13.28
C ASN A 84 -4.76 12.39 14.75
N SER A 85 -5.74 11.60 15.22
CA SER A 85 -5.77 11.08 16.60
C SER A 85 -4.94 9.82 16.82
N HIS A 86 -4.70 9.01 15.79
CA HIS A 86 -4.15 7.65 15.95
C HIS A 86 -2.90 7.34 15.12
N LEU A 87 -2.52 8.22 14.19
CA LEU A 87 -1.30 8.06 13.41
C LEU A 87 -0.14 8.79 14.10
N GLU A 88 0.85 8.04 14.55
CA GLU A 88 2.03 8.60 15.20
C GLU A 88 3.01 9.21 14.17
N GLY A 89 3.74 10.26 14.57
CA GLY A 89 4.88 10.78 13.80
C GLY A 89 4.54 11.82 12.72
N LEU A 90 3.28 12.26 12.60
CA LEU A 90 2.92 13.42 11.79
C LEU A 90 2.93 14.69 12.62
N ASN A 91 3.84 15.62 12.30
CA ASN A 91 3.73 17.00 12.77
C ASN A 91 2.64 17.73 11.95
N SER A 92 2.24 18.93 12.41
CA SER A 92 1.18 19.72 11.77
C SER A 92 1.45 20.03 10.30
N TYR A 93 2.70 20.31 9.92
CA TYR A 93 3.09 20.58 8.54
C TYR A 93 2.92 19.34 7.65
N ASN A 94 3.43 18.19 8.09
CA ASN A 94 3.31 16.93 7.37
C ASN A 94 1.84 16.50 7.27
N PHE A 95 1.04 16.77 8.31
CA PHE A 95 -0.39 16.48 8.29
C PHE A 95 -1.15 17.34 7.26
N GLN A 96 -0.77 18.60 7.05
CA GLN A 96 -1.36 19.43 5.98
C GLN A 96 -1.06 18.89 4.58
N ILE A 97 0.19 18.48 4.33
CA ILE A 97 0.58 17.87 3.04
C ILE A 97 -0.19 16.56 2.84
N PHE A 98 -0.23 15.73 3.87
CA PHE A 98 -0.97 14.47 3.87
C PHE A 98 -2.46 14.71 3.57
N SER A 99 -3.09 15.68 4.24
CA SER A 99 -4.50 16.02 4.03
C SER A 99 -4.79 16.43 2.58
N ARG A 100 -3.91 17.27 2.00
CA ARG A 100 -4.03 17.67 0.58
C ARG A 100 -3.89 16.48 -0.36
N LEU A 101 -2.94 15.57 -0.10
CA LEU A 101 -2.75 14.37 -0.91
C LEU A 101 -4.00 13.46 -0.90
N ILE A 102 -4.58 13.22 0.28
CA ILE A 102 -5.78 12.39 0.41
C ILE A 102 -6.98 13.06 -0.28
N ALA A 103 -7.15 14.37 -0.11
CA ALA A 103 -8.22 15.11 -0.79
C ALA A 103 -8.09 15.02 -2.33
N GLU A 104 -6.92 15.33 -2.88
CA GLU A 104 -6.67 15.27 -4.34
C GLU A 104 -6.88 13.88 -4.93
N THR A 105 -6.39 12.84 -4.25
CA THR A 105 -6.55 11.46 -4.73
C THR A 105 -8.01 11.00 -4.68
N SER A 106 -8.77 11.45 -3.68
CA SER A 106 -10.22 11.22 -3.60
C SER A 106 -11.00 11.98 -4.66
N GLU A 107 -10.72 13.27 -4.88
CA GLU A 107 -11.38 14.09 -5.91
C GLU A 107 -11.19 13.50 -7.32
N ARG A 108 -10.01 12.95 -7.58
CA ARG A 108 -9.69 12.25 -8.84
C ARG A 108 -10.28 10.84 -8.94
N LYS A 109 -11.01 10.37 -7.92
CA LYS A 109 -11.57 9.01 -7.82
C LYS A 109 -10.51 7.91 -7.92
N LEU A 110 -9.31 8.21 -7.44
CA LEU A 110 -8.19 7.26 -7.38
C LEU A 110 -8.05 6.67 -5.97
N ALA A 111 -8.53 7.37 -4.94
CA ALA A 111 -8.51 6.86 -3.58
C ALA A 111 -9.71 5.94 -3.31
N ARG A 112 -9.42 4.82 -2.65
CA ARG A 112 -10.39 3.96 -2.00
C ARG A 112 -10.12 4.01 -0.51
N ILE A 113 -11.07 4.53 0.26
CA ILE A 113 -10.91 4.76 1.69
C ILE A 113 -11.94 3.93 2.43
N GLU A 114 -11.47 3.09 3.35
CA GLU A 114 -12.31 2.14 4.09
C GLU A 114 -12.10 2.32 5.59
N LYS A 115 -13.16 2.05 6.35
CA LYS A 115 -13.14 2.00 7.80
C LYS A 115 -13.68 0.67 8.31
N ALA A 116 -13.03 0.15 9.34
CA ALA A 116 -13.57 -0.92 10.16
C ALA A 116 -14.33 -0.31 11.33
N VAL A 117 -15.57 -0.74 11.55
CA VAL A 117 -16.41 -0.31 12.67
C VAL A 117 -16.88 -1.49 13.49
N ASP A 118 -17.12 -1.28 14.78
CA ASP A 118 -17.75 -2.28 15.64
C ASP A 118 -19.29 -2.28 15.51
N ALA A 119 -19.96 -3.14 16.30
CA ALA A 119 -21.41 -3.25 16.31
C ALA A 119 -22.14 -1.96 16.74
N ASN A 120 -21.47 -1.07 17.49
CA ASN A 120 -22.02 0.22 17.91
C ASN A 120 -21.75 1.33 16.89
N GLY A 121 -21.01 1.04 15.81
CA GLY A 121 -20.59 2.01 14.80
C GLY A 121 -19.32 2.78 15.16
N GLU A 122 -18.61 2.42 16.24
CA GLU A 122 -17.34 3.03 16.62
C GLU A 122 -16.26 2.68 15.59
N ILE A 123 -15.51 3.67 15.11
CA ILE A 123 -14.41 3.46 14.18
C ILE A 123 -13.23 2.82 14.91
N LEU A 124 -12.79 1.67 14.41
CA LEU A 124 -11.68 0.90 14.96
C LEU A 124 -10.39 1.09 14.16
N SER A 125 -10.50 1.13 12.84
CA SER A 125 -9.38 1.36 11.92
C SER A 125 -9.86 2.07 10.68
N VAL A 126 -8.96 2.81 10.04
CA VAL A 126 -9.16 3.41 8.72
C VAL A 126 -7.97 3.11 7.82
N ALA A 127 -8.20 2.93 6.52
CA ALA A 127 -7.16 2.73 5.53
C ALA A 127 -7.49 3.49 4.25
N CYS A 128 -6.48 4.11 3.64
CA CYS A 128 -6.56 4.75 2.35
C CYS A 128 -5.65 4.03 1.35
N PHE A 129 -6.24 3.58 0.25
CA PHE A 129 -5.57 2.92 -0.86
C PHE A 129 -5.62 3.81 -2.10
N LEU A 130 -4.53 3.91 -2.85
CA LEU A 130 -4.51 4.52 -4.18
C LEU A 130 -4.64 3.42 -5.22
N VAL A 131 -5.67 3.47 -6.05
CA VAL A 131 -5.90 2.51 -7.13
C VAL A 131 -5.56 3.19 -8.45
N TRP A 132 -4.47 2.77 -9.08
CA TRP A 132 -4.01 3.36 -10.33
C TRP A 132 -3.20 2.38 -11.16
N ASN A 133 -3.48 2.33 -12.47
CA ASN A 133 -2.72 1.54 -13.45
C ASN A 133 -2.51 0.06 -13.06
N MET A 134 -3.61 -0.66 -12.78
CA MET A 134 -3.61 -2.06 -12.32
C MET A 134 -2.81 -2.32 -11.02
N ARG A 135 -2.59 -1.27 -10.23
CA ARG A 135 -1.90 -1.35 -8.93
C ARG A 135 -2.73 -0.71 -7.84
N ILE A 136 -2.57 -1.26 -6.63
CA ILE A 136 -3.20 -0.75 -5.41
C ILE A 136 -2.07 -0.43 -4.43
N PHE A 137 -1.90 0.83 -4.08
CA PHE A 137 -0.88 1.30 -3.14
C PHE A 137 -1.51 1.58 -1.79
N TYR A 138 -0.95 1.04 -0.72
CA TYR A 138 -1.38 1.39 0.65
C TYR A 138 -0.73 2.72 1.05
N LEU A 139 -1.50 3.82 0.97
CA LEU A 139 -0.99 5.16 1.26
C LEU A 139 -0.82 5.37 2.77
N ALA A 140 -1.85 5.04 3.54
CA ALA A 140 -1.85 5.20 4.98
C ALA A 140 -3.00 4.44 5.63
N GLY A 141 -2.86 4.18 6.92
CA GLY A 141 -3.93 3.67 7.75
C GLY A 141 -3.57 3.75 9.22
N ALA A 142 -4.60 3.84 10.04
CA ALA A 142 -4.48 3.99 11.48
C ALA A 142 -5.47 3.05 12.18
N SER A 143 -5.13 2.66 13.39
CA SER A 143 -5.97 1.83 14.25
C SER A 143 -6.02 2.41 15.66
N SER A 144 -7.21 2.48 16.24
CA SER A 144 -7.39 2.81 17.65
C SER A 144 -6.83 1.69 18.55
N PRO A 145 -6.60 1.93 19.85
CA PRO A 145 -6.19 0.88 20.77
C PRO A 145 -7.13 -0.34 20.73
N LYS A 146 -8.45 -0.12 20.71
CA LYS A 146 -9.46 -1.17 20.55
C LYS A 146 -9.34 -1.85 19.19
N GLY A 147 -9.14 -1.08 18.11
CA GLY A 147 -8.93 -1.61 16.77
C GLY A 147 -7.70 -2.51 16.63
N LYS A 148 -6.59 -2.16 17.32
CA LYS A 148 -5.39 -3.00 17.43
C LYS A 148 -5.67 -4.27 18.22
N GLN A 149 -6.40 -4.18 19.34
CA GLN A 149 -6.75 -5.34 20.16
C GLN A 149 -7.58 -6.36 19.39
N VAL A 150 -8.55 -5.94 18.58
CA VAL A 150 -9.41 -6.85 17.80
C VAL A 150 -8.89 -7.14 16.40
N SER A 151 -7.67 -6.68 16.08
CA SER A 151 -7.01 -6.92 14.78
C SER A 151 -7.82 -6.41 13.57
N SER A 152 -8.58 -5.32 13.73
CA SER A 152 -9.52 -4.80 12.72
C SER A 152 -8.88 -4.48 11.37
N MET A 153 -7.61 -4.04 11.34
CA MET A 153 -6.90 -3.78 10.08
C MET A 153 -6.73 -5.04 9.22
N PHE A 154 -6.65 -6.23 9.82
CA PHE A 154 -6.57 -7.48 9.05
C PHE A 154 -7.85 -7.72 8.23
N LEU A 155 -9.01 -7.37 8.79
CA LEU A 155 -10.29 -7.49 8.11
C LEU A 155 -10.42 -6.49 6.96
N VAL A 156 -9.88 -5.27 7.11
CA VAL A 156 -9.82 -4.27 6.03
C VAL A 156 -9.05 -4.82 4.83
N PHE A 157 -7.86 -5.37 5.05
CA PHE A 157 -7.05 -5.95 3.97
C PHE A 157 -7.69 -7.19 3.36
N ASP A 158 -8.30 -8.07 4.15
CA ASP A 158 -9.00 -9.25 3.63
C ASP A 158 -10.17 -8.85 2.71
N LYS A 159 -10.95 -7.84 3.11
CA LYS A 159 -12.04 -7.28 2.28
C LYS A 159 -11.50 -6.66 0.99
N LEU A 160 -10.43 -5.87 1.07
CA LEU A 160 -9.78 -5.31 -0.13
C LEU A 160 -9.34 -6.40 -1.10
N ILE A 161 -8.67 -7.45 -0.59
CA ILE A 161 -8.20 -8.58 -1.40
C ILE A 161 -9.37 -9.31 -2.04
N ARG A 162 -10.45 -9.54 -1.30
CA ARG A 162 -11.69 -10.15 -1.81
C ARG A 162 -12.31 -9.33 -2.94
N ASP A 163 -12.42 -8.01 -2.75
CA ASP A 163 -13.07 -7.13 -3.71
C ASP A 163 -12.28 -6.97 -5.02
N PHE A 164 -10.97 -7.21 -5.00
CA PHE A 164 -10.10 -7.17 -6.17
C PHE A 164 -9.63 -8.56 -6.64
N ALA A 165 -10.12 -9.65 -6.05
CA ALA A 165 -9.77 -10.99 -6.51
C ALA A 165 -10.24 -11.22 -7.96
N SER A 166 -9.49 -12.02 -8.72
CA SER A 166 -9.73 -12.27 -10.16
C SER A 166 -9.69 -11.04 -11.07
N THR A 167 -9.18 -9.91 -10.60
CA THR A 167 -9.09 -8.68 -11.42
C THR A 167 -7.73 -8.52 -12.10
N GLY A 168 -6.69 -9.23 -11.61
CA GLY A 168 -5.31 -9.08 -12.08
C GLY A 168 -4.61 -7.82 -11.55
N TYR A 169 -5.20 -7.12 -10.58
CA TYR A 169 -4.52 -6.03 -9.88
C TYR A 169 -3.37 -6.55 -9.01
N LEU A 170 -2.36 -5.71 -8.83
CA LEU A 170 -1.24 -5.97 -7.92
C LEU A 170 -1.32 -5.02 -6.73
N ILE A 171 -1.42 -5.55 -5.51
CA ILE A 171 -1.20 -4.72 -4.32
C ILE A 171 0.30 -4.49 -4.19
N ASP A 172 0.69 -3.23 -4.15
CA ASP A 172 2.06 -2.77 -3.95
C ASP A 172 2.17 -2.14 -2.56
N PHE A 173 2.95 -2.77 -1.70
CA PHE A 173 3.08 -2.34 -0.30
C PHE A 173 4.18 -1.29 -0.10
N GLU A 174 4.75 -0.76 -1.20
CA GLU A 174 5.74 0.33 -1.25
C GLU A 174 6.81 0.28 -0.16
N GLY A 175 7.43 -0.90 -0.04
CA GLY A 175 8.61 -1.23 0.76
C GLY A 175 9.17 -0.15 1.68
N SER A 176 8.82 -0.25 2.96
CA SER A 176 9.74 0.10 4.04
C SER A 176 10.31 -1.21 4.60
N MET A 177 11.62 -1.27 4.85
CA MET A 177 12.28 -2.45 5.45
C MET A 177 11.89 -2.67 6.94
N ILE A 178 10.74 -2.13 7.36
CA ILE A 178 10.22 -2.22 8.71
C ILE A 178 9.73 -3.66 8.91
N PRO A 179 10.35 -4.45 9.79
CA PRO A 179 10.05 -5.89 9.90
C PRO A 179 8.57 -6.18 10.23
N GLY A 180 7.92 -5.30 11.00
CA GLY A 180 6.50 -5.44 11.33
C GLY A 180 5.58 -5.32 10.11
N VAL A 181 5.87 -4.36 9.22
CA VAL A 181 5.11 -4.12 7.99
C VAL A 181 5.30 -5.28 7.01
N ALA A 182 6.55 -5.73 6.83
CA ALA A 182 6.86 -6.90 6.02
C ALA A 182 6.18 -8.19 6.54
N ARG A 183 6.17 -8.38 7.87
CA ARG A 183 5.49 -9.52 8.50
C ARG A 183 4.00 -9.50 8.25
N PHE A 184 3.36 -8.34 8.41
CA PHE A 184 1.93 -8.16 8.17
C PHE A 184 1.57 -8.53 6.73
N PHE A 185 2.23 -7.92 5.73
CA PHE A 185 1.91 -8.16 4.32
C PHE A 185 2.27 -9.56 3.83
N SER A 186 3.42 -10.11 4.25
CA SER A 186 3.75 -11.53 3.95
C SER A 186 2.75 -12.51 4.56
N GLY A 187 1.98 -12.09 5.56
CA GLY A 187 0.89 -12.86 6.15
C GLY A 187 -0.29 -13.08 5.19
N PHE A 188 -0.49 -12.18 4.21
CA PHE A 188 -1.53 -12.29 3.18
C PHE A 188 -1.03 -13.00 1.91
N GLY A 189 0.12 -13.68 1.95
CA GLY A 189 0.72 -14.34 0.79
C GLY A 189 1.56 -13.42 -0.11
N ALA A 190 1.80 -12.16 0.32
CA ALA A 190 2.62 -11.23 -0.46
C ALA A 190 4.05 -11.76 -0.63
N LYS A 191 4.55 -11.70 -1.87
CA LYS A 191 5.89 -12.17 -2.24
C LYS A 191 6.87 -11.00 -2.26
N SER A 192 8.08 -11.22 -1.77
CA SER A 192 9.14 -10.22 -1.81
C SER A 192 9.82 -10.19 -3.18
N PHE A 193 10.21 -8.99 -3.63
CA PHE A 193 11.12 -8.83 -4.76
C PHE A 193 12.17 -7.75 -4.46
N TYR A 194 13.34 -7.90 -5.07
CA TYR A 194 14.46 -6.96 -4.93
C TYR A 194 14.39 -5.89 -6.00
N TYR A 195 14.60 -4.64 -5.59
CA TYR A 195 14.80 -3.52 -6.51
C TYR A 195 16.02 -2.70 -6.08
N TYR A 196 16.67 -2.04 -7.05
CA TYR A 196 17.84 -1.21 -6.80
C TYR A 196 17.45 0.26 -6.74
N HIS A 197 17.83 0.94 -5.67
CA HIS A 197 17.66 2.39 -5.55
C HIS A 197 18.98 3.09 -5.83
N LEU A 198 18.98 4.01 -6.80
CA LEU A 198 20.14 4.84 -7.12
C LEU A 198 20.08 6.15 -6.34
N LYS A 199 20.94 6.30 -5.33
CA LYS A 199 21.05 7.57 -4.58
C LYS A 199 22.19 8.42 -5.12
N LYS A 200 21.88 9.60 -5.67
CA LYS A 200 22.87 10.60 -6.11
C LYS A 200 23.00 11.68 -5.03
N TYR A 201 24.16 11.76 -4.40
CA TYR A 201 24.48 12.88 -3.52
C TYR A 201 24.95 14.07 -4.37
N LEU A 202 24.24 15.21 -4.28
CA LEU A 202 24.79 16.49 -4.72
C LEU A 202 25.67 17.02 -3.59
N PHE A 203 26.99 16.93 -3.76
CA PHE A 203 27.90 17.72 -2.95
C PHE A 203 27.88 19.15 -3.49
N PHE A 204 27.35 20.09 -2.70
CA PHE A 204 27.66 21.50 -2.86
C PHE A 204 28.99 21.74 -2.14
N TYR A 205 30.07 21.99 -2.90
CA TYR A 205 31.26 22.60 -2.33
C TYR A 205 30.91 24.06 -2.01
N ARG A 206 31.11 24.46 -0.75
CA ARG A 206 31.13 25.86 -0.32
C ARG A 206 32.46 26.50 -0.74
#